data_AF-E3MTF8-F1
#
_entry.id   AF-E3MTF8-F1
#
_cell.length_a   1.000
_cell.length_b   1.000
_cell.length_c   1.000
_cell.angle_alpha   90.00
_cell.angle_beta   90.00
_cell.angle_gamma   90.00
#
_symmetry.space_group_name_H-M   'P 1'
#
loop_
_entity.id
_entity.type
_entity.pdbx_description
1 polymer ?
#
loop_
_entity_poly.entity_id
_entity_poly.type
_entity_poly.pdbx_seq_one_letter_code
_entity_poly.pdbx_strand_id
1 'polypeptide(L)'
;MMSTIIFFFALFSICSSQVMLNLRDFIGGNTRNRLNYGHDKVGVYLSAFSDSVDVLSKMYIISDNNATQVSLNDLKALRMVSNELVPYTIDNTTYLTSSLSDEQIDQLTGVMFICSVKQLGDINFHVKDASYSLTTHFLNYGAADFTILFLNTNVNQFSNQSTTISQWEQNSGSSVYLYIGYPGDQPEEQNSHVFSNPMKFNGSDVFFPNVEKFALTDVSFYFRTFKGGPNFKVDPGFFNVDGSVTTAYTTTGFYSKPVGEADSTKTINTSRDTKYSGFTGANIIGFLPNGGNVTYTEYDGDSHHSYTVQSVNQLFSWSTPFIGQTFQITSRGTRNGEFYVQYFVHQGSLSDVPTTVTPTTPGVQTTTKSSGALQILISFVVSMFLIGF
;
A
#
# COMPACT_ATOMS: atom_id res chain seq x y z
N MET A 1 36.82 1.35 44.74
CA MET A 1 35.83 1.94 43.81
C MET A 1 36.27 1.58 42.40
N MET A 2 35.66 0.56 41.82
CA MET A 2 36.07 -0.02 40.55
C MET A 2 34.97 0.26 39.53
N SER A 3 35.35 1.00 38.49
CA SER A 3 34.48 1.51 37.43
C SER A 3 33.92 0.36 36.59
N THR A 4 32.60 0.20 36.56
CA THR A 4 31.92 -0.78 35.69
C THR A 4 31.67 -0.12 34.33
N ILE A 5 32.44 -0.51 33.32
CA ILE A 5 32.21 -0.16 31.91
C ILE A 5 31.06 -1.05 31.41
N ILE A 6 29.91 -0.44 31.10
CA ILE A 6 28.79 -1.11 30.43
C ILE A 6 29.07 -1.06 28.93
N PHE A 7 29.36 -2.23 28.33
CA PHE A 7 29.42 -2.39 26.88
C PHE A 7 27.98 -2.58 26.35
N PHE A 8 27.48 -1.57 25.63
CA PHE A 8 26.28 -1.69 24.81
C PHE A 8 26.67 -2.41 23.51
N PHE A 9 26.36 -3.69 23.38
CA PHE A 9 26.35 -4.35 22.07
C PHE A 9 25.08 -3.93 21.34
N ALA A 10 25.20 -2.97 20.42
CA ALA A 10 24.18 -2.73 19.42
C ALA A 10 24.06 -4.00 18.56
N LEU A 11 22.96 -4.73 18.74
CA LEU A 11 22.53 -5.74 17.78
C LEU A 11 22.43 -5.03 16.43
N PHE A 12 23.28 -5.42 15.48
CA PHE A 12 23.18 -4.99 14.09
C PHE A 12 21.84 -5.51 13.55
N SER A 13 20.81 -4.67 13.64
CA SER A 13 19.64 -4.79 12.78
C SER A 13 20.17 -4.63 11.36
N ILE A 14 19.92 -5.62 10.50
CA ILE A 14 20.09 -5.50 9.06
C ILE A 14 19.12 -4.38 8.66
N CYS A 15 19.64 -3.14 8.61
CA CYS A 15 18.87 -1.94 8.41
C CYS A 15 18.35 -1.99 6.98
N SER A 16 17.14 -2.53 6.82
CA SER A 16 16.45 -2.54 5.54
C SER A 16 16.14 -1.08 5.24
N SER A 17 16.74 -0.55 4.18
CA SER A 17 16.80 0.88 3.87
C SER A 17 15.51 1.43 3.26
N GLN A 18 14.40 0.67 3.25
CA GLN A 18 13.14 1.17 2.72
C GLN A 18 12.49 2.13 3.72
N VAL A 19 12.27 3.35 3.29
CA VAL A 19 11.62 4.35 4.14
C VAL A 19 10.86 5.35 3.31
N MET A 20 9.68 5.72 3.79
CA MET A 20 8.94 6.89 3.34
C MET A 20 9.31 8.07 4.24
N LEU A 21 9.78 9.16 3.65
CA LEU A 21 10.14 10.40 4.35
C LEU A 21 9.22 11.52 3.87
N ASN A 22 8.55 12.22 4.79
CA ASN A 22 7.81 13.42 4.40
C ASN A 22 8.78 14.58 4.27
N LEU A 23 8.60 15.43 3.25
CA LEU A 23 9.47 16.59 3.07
C LEU A 23 9.39 17.56 4.25
N ARG A 24 8.24 17.62 4.93
CA ARG A 24 8.03 18.45 6.13
C ARG A 24 8.81 18.01 7.37
N ASP A 25 9.33 16.78 7.39
CA ASP A 25 10.03 16.26 8.56
C ASP A 25 11.54 16.58 8.52
N PHE A 26 12.01 17.26 7.47
CA PHE A 26 13.41 17.69 7.36
C PHE A 26 13.69 18.98 8.11
N ILE A 27 14.96 19.18 8.45
CA ILE A 27 15.43 20.42 9.08
C ILE A 27 15.94 21.36 7.99
N GLY A 28 15.48 22.61 8.01
CA GLY A 28 15.87 23.68 7.09
C GLY A 28 17.20 24.34 7.47
N GLY A 29 17.39 25.59 7.04
CA GLY A 29 18.52 26.43 7.46
C GLY A 29 19.91 25.93 7.01
N ASN A 30 19.97 25.24 5.87
CA ASN A 30 21.14 24.56 5.32
C ASN A 30 21.68 23.41 6.18
N THR A 31 20.81 22.82 7.01
CA THR A 31 21.13 21.63 7.78
C THR A 31 21.36 20.44 6.84
N ARG A 32 22.25 19.53 7.24
CA ARG A 32 22.50 18.27 6.54
C ARG A 32 21.57 17.19 7.08
N ASN A 33 20.58 16.81 6.29
CA ASN A 33 19.66 15.72 6.62
C ASN A 33 20.11 14.44 5.92
N ARG A 34 20.70 13.51 6.66
CA ARG A 34 21.24 12.27 6.07
C ARG A 34 20.10 11.41 5.52
N LEU A 35 20.25 10.93 4.28
CA LEU A 35 19.22 10.14 3.60
C LEU A 35 19.47 8.63 3.66
N ASN A 36 20.74 8.20 3.59
CA ASN A 36 21.10 6.79 3.64
C ASN A 36 22.09 6.51 4.78
N TYR A 37 21.70 5.60 5.67
CA TYR A 37 22.51 5.15 6.79
C TYR A 37 23.22 3.81 6.54
N GLY A 38 22.78 3.05 5.52
CA GLY A 38 23.39 1.79 5.11
C GLY A 38 24.63 2.02 4.24
N HIS A 39 25.38 0.95 3.96
CA HIS A 39 26.60 1.03 3.14
C HIS A 39 26.35 0.95 1.63
N ASP A 40 25.22 0.36 1.23
CA ASP A 40 24.90 0.13 -0.17
C ASP A 40 24.23 1.34 -0.83
N LYS A 41 24.29 1.38 -2.17
CA LYS A 41 23.59 2.38 -2.96
C LYS A 41 22.11 2.05 -3.07
N VAL A 42 21.27 3.05 -2.87
CA VAL A 42 19.80 2.94 -2.87
C VAL A 42 19.19 3.98 -3.80
N GLY A 43 17.93 3.78 -4.21
CA GLY A 43 17.22 4.72 -5.07
C GLY A 43 16.32 5.65 -4.27
N VAL A 44 16.31 6.93 -4.61
CA VAL A 44 15.35 7.93 -4.10
C VAL A 44 14.33 8.25 -5.19
N TYR A 45 13.06 8.06 -4.87
CA TYR A 45 11.92 8.51 -5.68
C TYR A 45 11.25 9.70 -5.00
N LEU A 46 10.85 10.70 -5.77
CA LEU A 46 10.22 11.92 -5.25
C LEU A 46 8.83 12.12 -5.88
N SER A 47 7.81 12.25 -5.03
CA SER A 47 6.52 12.83 -5.41
C SER A 47 6.31 14.08 -4.57
N ALA A 48 6.07 15.22 -5.22
CA ALA A 48 5.90 16.51 -4.55
C ALA A 48 5.01 17.40 -5.40
N PHE A 49 3.86 16.87 -5.83
CA PHE A 49 2.98 17.46 -6.83
C PHE A 49 2.57 18.89 -6.45
N SER A 50 2.06 19.06 -5.23
CA SER A 50 1.53 20.32 -4.71
C SER A 50 2.58 21.32 -4.25
N ASP A 51 3.84 20.90 -4.07
CA ASP A 51 4.93 21.80 -3.71
C ASP A 51 5.43 22.56 -4.95
N SER A 52 5.62 23.87 -4.78
CA SER A 52 5.99 24.77 -5.88
C SER A 52 7.43 24.60 -6.36
N VAL A 53 7.66 24.94 -7.63
CA VAL A 53 9.00 24.95 -8.24
C VAL A 53 9.98 25.82 -7.45
N ASP A 54 9.54 27.01 -7.01
CA ASP A 54 10.40 27.97 -6.28
C ASP A 54 10.89 27.42 -4.93
N VAL A 55 10.08 26.58 -4.29
CA VAL A 55 10.37 25.94 -3.01
C VAL A 55 11.29 24.74 -3.24
N LEU A 56 10.91 23.83 -4.15
CA LEU A 56 11.69 22.62 -4.43
C LEU A 56 13.06 22.92 -5.07
N SER A 57 13.20 24.05 -5.78
CA SER A 57 14.48 24.50 -6.33
C SER A 57 15.45 24.99 -5.26
N LYS A 58 15.02 25.19 -4.01
CA LYS A 58 15.85 25.57 -2.85
C LYS A 58 16.24 24.38 -1.98
N MET A 59 15.90 23.16 -2.41
CA MET A 59 16.18 21.92 -1.72
C MET A 59 17.05 21.04 -2.62
N TYR A 60 18.14 20.50 -2.08
CA TYR A 60 19.14 19.77 -2.87
C TYR A 60 19.55 18.48 -2.21
N ILE A 61 19.67 17.42 -3.01
CA ILE A 61 20.41 16.22 -2.63
C ILE A 61 21.87 16.41 -3.06
N ILE A 62 22.80 16.29 -2.11
CA ILE A 62 24.24 16.47 -2.33
C ILE A 62 24.96 15.16 -2.01
N SER A 63 25.75 14.66 -2.96
CA SER A 63 26.69 13.58 -2.73
C SER A 63 28.06 14.16 -2.40
N ASP A 64 28.52 13.96 -1.15
CA ASP A 64 29.82 14.49 -0.68
C ASP A 64 30.99 13.93 -1.49
N ASN A 65 30.87 12.72 -2.04
CA ASN A 65 31.93 12.05 -2.80
C ASN A 65 32.18 12.64 -4.19
N ASN A 66 31.14 13.19 -4.84
CA ASN A 66 31.20 13.62 -6.23
C ASN A 66 30.93 15.13 -6.43
N ALA A 67 30.61 15.86 -5.36
CA ALA A 67 30.19 17.26 -5.38
C ALA A 67 29.01 17.56 -6.35
N THR A 68 28.27 16.53 -6.73
CA THR A 68 27.07 16.65 -7.56
C THR A 68 25.90 17.02 -6.67
N GLN A 69 25.22 18.12 -7.02
CA GLN A 69 23.96 18.52 -6.43
C GLN A 69 22.83 18.34 -7.45
N VAL A 70 21.69 17.85 -6.99
CA VAL A 70 20.45 17.81 -7.78
C VAL A 70 19.35 18.47 -6.96
N SER A 71 18.60 19.38 -7.57
CA SER A 71 17.47 20.00 -6.87
C SER A 71 16.29 19.03 -6.78
N LEU A 72 15.45 19.19 -5.75
CA LEU A 72 14.22 18.39 -5.69
C LEU A 72 13.26 18.73 -6.84
N ASN A 73 13.34 19.93 -7.40
CA ASN A 73 12.59 20.27 -8.62
C ASN A 73 13.03 19.43 -9.82
N ASP A 74 14.34 19.26 -10.01
CA ASP A 74 14.88 18.43 -11.09
C ASP A 74 14.52 16.96 -10.90
N LEU A 75 14.55 16.46 -9.65
CA LEU A 75 14.10 15.11 -9.33
C LEU A 75 12.59 14.91 -9.57
N LYS A 76 11.76 15.90 -9.24
CA LYS A 76 10.31 15.86 -9.50
C LYS A 76 10.01 15.76 -11.00
N ALA A 77 10.83 16.41 -11.81
CA ALA A 77 10.75 16.40 -13.27
C ALA A 77 11.35 15.13 -13.90
N LEU A 78 12.15 14.34 -13.16
CA LEU A 78 12.80 13.14 -13.65
C LEU A 78 11.79 11.98 -13.77
N ARG A 79 11.22 11.83 -14.97
CA ARG A 79 10.16 10.85 -15.26
C ARG A 79 10.40 10.15 -16.58
N MET A 80 9.91 8.92 -16.67
CA MET A 80 9.77 8.24 -17.96
C MET A 80 8.59 8.81 -18.74
N VAL A 81 8.54 8.54 -20.06
CA VAL A 81 7.40 8.90 -20.93
C VAL A 81 6.07 8.32 -20.42
N SER A 82 6.12 7.21 -19.68
CA SER A 82 4.99 6.57 -19.01
C SER A 82 4.51 7.28 -17.72
N ASN A 83 5.06 8.45 -17.40
CA ASN A 83 4.89 9.16 -16.11
C ASN A 83 5.38 8.39 -14.87
N GLU A 84 6.14 7.32 -15.08
CA GLU A 84 6.81 6.61 -13.99
C GLU A 84 7.98 7.42 -13.44
N LEU A 85 8.16 7.37 -12.12
CA LEU A 85 9.25 8.05 -11.43
C LEU A 85 10.54 7.26 -11.66
N VAL A 86 11.63 7.99 -11.91
CA VAL A 86 12.96 7.40 -12.07
C VAL A 86 13.73 7.57 -10.76
N PRO A 87 14.41 6.53 -10.24
CA PRO A 87 15.18 6.67 -9.02
C PRO A 87 16.43 7.53 -9.25
N TYR A 88 16.73 8.40 -8.29
CA TYR A 88 18.06 8.99 -8.15
C TYR A 88 18.90 8.14 -7.19
N THR A 89 19.99 7.57 -7.70
CA THR A 89 20.83 6.68 -6.90
C THR A 89 21.71 7.46 -5.95
N ILE A 90 21.61 7.14 -4.65
CA ILE A 90 22.37 7.77 -3.58
C ILE A 90 23.24 6.76 -2.84
N ASP A 91 24.29 7.25 -2.18
CA ASP A 91 25.17 6.46 -1.30
C ASP A 91 25.08 6.92 0.15
N ASN A 92 25.88 6.32 1.02
CA ASN A 92 25.87 6.56 2.46
C ASN A 92 26.43 7.92 2.90
N THR A 93 27.00 8.70 1.97
CA THR A 93 27.50 10.06 2.18
C THR A 93 26.50 11.13 1.73
N THR A 94 25.38 10.71 1.14
CA THR A 94 24.41 11.61 0.53
C THR A 94 23.45 12.18 1.58
N TYR A 95 23.16 13.48 1.49
CA TYR A 95 22.22 14.18 2.36
C TYR A 95 21.34 15.17 1.58
N LEU A 96 20.20 15.51 2.16
CA LEU A 96 19.34 16.61 1.74
C LEU A 96 19.68 17.87 2.52
N THR A 97 19.75 19.01 1.84
CA THR A 97 19.86 20.33 2.46
C THR A 97 18.92 21.34 1.81
N SER A 98 18.54 22.38 2.54
CA SER A 98 17.67 23.44 2.03
C SER A 98 17.97 24.79 2.66
N SER A 99 17.87 25.87 1.87
CA SER A 99 17.95 27.24 2.38
C SER A 99 16.61 27.77 2.95
N LEU A 100 15.54 26.97 2.91
CA LEU A 100 14.25 27.28 3.51
C LEU A 100 14.34 27.28 5.05
N SER A 101 13.50 28.06 5.72
CA SER A 101 13.33 27.96 7.19
C SER A 101 12.54 26.70 7.56
N ASP A 102 12.63 26.26 8.82
CA ASP A 102 11.83 25.14 9.33
C ASP A 102 10.33 25.40 9.14
N GLU A 103 9.87 26.63 9.38
CA GLU A 103 8.48 27.05 9.14
C GLU A 103 8.04 26.86 7.68
N GLN A 104 8.95 27.06 6.72
CA GLN A 104 8.66 26.83 5.29
C GLN A 104 8.71 25.33 4.93
N ILE A 105 9.61 24.57 5.56
CA ILE A 105 9.69 23.12 5.41
C ILE A 105 8.42 22.45 5.96
N ASP A 106 7.92 22.88 7.11
CA ASP A 106 6.71 22.34 7.75
C ASP A 106 5.45 22.42 6.87
N GLN A 107 5.42 23.35 5.89
CA GLN A 107 4.31 23.49 4.94
C GLN A 107 4.37 22.51 3.77
N LEU A 108 5.47 21.76 3.61
CA LEU A 108 5.65 20.87 2.48
C LEU A 108 4.74 19.64 2.55
N THR A 109 4.42 19.15 1.36
CA THR A 109 3.46 18.06 1.18
C THR A 109 4.02 16.88 0.42
N GLY A 110 5.18 17.04 -0.20
CA GLY A 110 5.88 16.00 -0.90
C GLY A 110 6.38 14.89 0.03
N VAL A 111 6.68 13.76 -0.60
CA VAL A 111 7.28 12.59 0.03
C VAL A 111 8.45 12.07 -0.81
N MET A 112 9.45 11.55 -0.12
CA MET A 112 10.55 10.78 -0.71
C MET A 112 10.43 9.32 -0.28
N PHE A 113 10.42 8.42 -1.25
CA PHE A 113 10.58 7.00 -1.00
C PHE A 113 12.01 6.58 -1.31
N ILE A 114 12.70 6.06 -0.29
CA ILE A 114 14.01 5.43 -0.44
C ILE A 114 13.75 3.93 -0.56
N CYS A 115 14.17 3.32 -1.67
CA CYS A 115 14.01 1.88 -1.89
C CYS A 115 15.20 1.07 -1.37
N SER A 116 15.06 -0.25 -1.31
CA SER A 116 16.19 -1.14 -1.04
C SER A 116 17.06 -1.36 -2.27
N VAL A 117 18.26 -1.91 -2.06
CA VAL A 117 19.13 -2.41 -3.13
C VAL A 117 18.40 -3.45 -3.99
N LYS A 118 17.59 -4.31 -3.36
CA LYS A 118 16.81 -5.34 -4.05
C LYS A 118 15.75 -4.71 -4.97
N GLN A 119 14.99 -3.75 -4.47
CA GLN A 119 14.00 -3.01 -5.25
C GLN A 119 14.64 -2.18 -6.35
N LEU A 120 15.79 -1.55 -6.10
CA LEU A 120 16.54 -0.79 -7.10
C LEU A 120 16.99 -1.65 -8.28
N GLY A 121 17.34 -2.92 -8.01
CA GLY A 121 17.75 -3.88 -9.04
C GLY A 121 16.60 -4.68 -9.67
N ASP A 122 15.36 -4.51 -9.20
CA ASP A 122 14.21 -5.28 -9.67
C ASP A 122 13.51 -4.55 -10.83
N ILE A 123 13.60 -5.13 -12.02
CA ILE A 123 12.97 -4.58 -13.24
C ILE A 123 11.44 -4.57 -13.19
N ASN A 124 10.83 -5.32 -12.27
CA ASN A 124 9.38 -5.40 -12.08
C ASN A 124 8.89 -4.56 -10.89
N PHE A 125 9.79 -3.80 -10.26
CA PHE A 125 9.46 -2.82 -9.24
C PHE A 125 9.32 -1.44 -9.88
N HIS A 126 8.12 -0.87 -9.79
CA HIS A 126 7.80 0.41 -10.39
C HIS A 126 7.31 1.39 -9.33
N VAL A 127 7.65 2.67 -9.48
CA VAL A 127 7.13 3.74 -8.63
C VAL A 127 6.45 4.79 -9.50
N LYS A 128 5.18 5.08 -9.22
CA LYS A 128 4.37 6.01 -10.01
C LYS A 128 3.82 7.12 -9.14
N ASP A 129 3.63 8.28 -9.74
CA ASP A 129 3.00 9.43 -9.06
C ASP A 129 1.51 9.48 -9.41
N ALA A 130 0.68 9.03 -8.48
CA ALA A 130 -0.78 9.01 -8.59
C ALA A 130 -1.41 10.41 -8.62
N SER A 131 -0.62 11.46 -8.38
CA SER A 131 -1.04 12.85 -8.55
C SER A 131 -1.26 13.24 -10.02
N TYR A 132 -0.84 12.40 -10.96
CA TYR A 132 -1.05 12.56 -12.40
C TYR A 132 -1.94 11.46 -12.96
N SER A 133 -2.69 11.79 -14.01
CA SER A 133 -3.42 10.78 -14.78
C SER A 133 -2.43 9.82 -15.44
N LEU A 134 -2.64 8.53 -15.23
CA LEU A 134 -1.83 7.48 -15.83
C LEU A 134 -2.70 6.24 -16.10
N THR A 135 -2.38 5.55 -17.18
CA THR A 135 -2.95 4.23 -17.46
C THR A 135 -1.88 3.19 -17.19
N THR A 136 -2.20 2.21 -16.34
CA THR A 136 -1.32 1.09 -16.10
C THR A 136 -1.76 -0.07 -16.99
N HIS A 137 -0.86 -0.52 -17.85
CA HIS A 137 -1.06 -1.67 -18.72
C HIS A 137 -0.11 -2.78 -18.29
N PHE A 138 -0.64 -3.86 -17.73
CA PHE A 138 0.18 -5.02 -17.36
C PHE A 138 0.12 -6.14 -18.40
N LEU A 139 -0.96 -6.22 -19.21
CA LEU A 139 -1.13 -7.26 -20.22
C LEU A 139 -0.01 -7.31 -21.27
N ASN A 140 0.63 -6.18 -21.57
CA ASN A 140 1.73 -6.11 -22.54
C ASN A 140 3.08 -6.61 -21.98
N TYR A 141 3.17 -6.88 -20.67
CA TYR A 141 4.40 -7.37 -20.04
C TYR A 141 4.43 -8.90 -19.86
N GLY A 142 3.42 -9.62 -20.34
CA GLY A 142 3.34 -11.09 -20.25
C GLY A 142 2.92 -11.59 -18.85
N ALA A 143 3.14 -12.87 -18.57
CA ALA A 143 2.75 -13.52 -17.31
C ALA A 143 3.68 -13.20 -16.11
N ALA A 144 4.28 -12.01 -16.10
CA ALA A 144 5.21 -11.58 -15.05
C ALA A 144 4.47 -11.07 -13.79
N ASP A 145 5.21 -11.05 -12.68
CA ASP A 145 4.75 -10.57 -11.39
C ASP A 145 5.37 -9.18 -11.15
N PHE A 146 4.57 -8.24 -10.64
CA PHE A 146 4.97 -6.84 -10.47
C PHE A 146 4.64 -6.34 -9.08
N THR A 147 5.46 -5.38 -8.63
CA THR A 147 5.15 -4.52 -7.49
C THR A 147 5.14 -3.08 -7.96
N ILE A 148 3.99 -2.41 -7.85
CA ILE A 148 3.87 -1.01 -8.25
C ILE A 148 3.47 -0.17 -7.04
N LEU A 149 4.38 0.69 -6.60
CA LEU A 149 4.14 1.69 -5.57
C LEU A 149 3.58 2.95 -6.22
N PHE A 150 2.49 3.46 -5.65
CA PHE A 150 1.90 4.73 -6.00
C PHE A 150 2.16 5.74 -4.87
N LEU A 151 2.71 6.89 -5.25
CA LEU A 151 2.87 8.05 -4.38
C LEU A 151 1.82 9.08 -4.78
N ASN A 152 1.03 9.53 -3.81
CA ASN A 152 0.01 10.53 -4.00
C ASN A 152 0.42 11.75 -3.16
N THR A 153 0.52 12.92 -3.79
CA THR A 153 0.85 14.19 -3.10
C THR A 153 0.00 15.34 -3.63
N ASN A 154 -1.19 15.03 -4.18
CA ASN A 154 -2.15 16.01 -4.70
C ASN A 154 -3.02 16.68 -3.60
N VAL A 155 -2.52 16.72 -2.36
CA VAL A 155 -3.07 17.53 -1.26
C VAL A 155 -3.21 18.97 -1.75
N ASN A 156 -4.38 19.58 -1.66
CA ASN A 156 -4.76 20.92 -2.16
C ASN A 156 -5.42 20.99 -3.55
N GLN A 157 -5.47 19.92 -4.35
CA GLN A 157 -6.33 19.93 -5.56
C GLN A 157 -7.80 19.70 -5.24
N PHE A 158 -8.09 18.93 -4.19
CA PHE A 158 -9.43 18.58 -3.73
C PHE A 158 -9.54 18.83 -2.23
N SER A 159 -10.76 18.81 -1.69
CA SER A 159 -10.99 18.99 -0.24
C SER A 159 -10.23 17.96 0.61
N ASN A 160 -9.90 16.81 0.03
CA ASN A 160 -8.99 15.80 0.58
C ASN A 160 -8.09 15.26 -0.53
N GLN A 161 -6.87 14.86 -0.18
CA GLN A 161 -6.01 14.06 -1.04
C GLN A 161 -6.76 12.82 -1.53
N SER A 162 -6.84 12.62 -2.85
CA SER A 162 -7.57 11.48 -3.39
C SER A 162 -7.15 11.11 -4.80
N THR A 163 -7.15 9.82 -5.07
CA THR A 163 -6.89 9.21 -6.37
C THR A 163 -8.00 8.22 -6.67
N THR A 164 -8.48 8.18 -7.91
CA THR A 164 -9.43 7.17 -8.36
C THR A 164 -8.77 6.07 -9.17
N ILE A 165 -9.23 4.83 -8.98
CA ILE A 165 -8.94 3.67 -9.81
C ILE A 165 -10.20 3.36 -10.62
N SER A 166 -10.06 3.21 -11.94
CA SER A 166 -11.19 2.95 -12.84
C SER A 166 -10.73 2.19 -14.09
N GLN A 167 -11.68 1.87 -14.98
CA GLN A 167 -11.41 1.15 -16.24
C GLN A 167 -10.65 -0.16 -16.01
N TRP A 168 -11.07 -0.88 -14.98
CA TRP A 168 -10.43 -2.12 -14.57
C TRP A 168 -10.69 -3.24 -15.57
N GLU A 169 -9.64 -3.88 -16.03
CA GLU A 169 -9.70 -5.03 -16.91
C GLU A 169 -8.69 -6.08 -16.42
N GLN A 170 -9.17 -7.27 -16.06
CA GLN A 170 -8.34 -8.32 -15.52
C GLN A 170 -8.70 -9.67 -16.11
N ASN A 171 -7.69 -10.49 -16.39
CA ASN A 171 -7.89 -11.89 -16.75
C ASN A 171 -8.16 -12.73 -15.50
N SER A 172 -9.09 -13.68 -15.56
CA SER A 172 -9.40 -14.56 -14.42
C SER A 172 -8.22 -15.45 -13.98
N GLY A 173 -7.20 -15.61 -14.81
CA GLY A 173 -5.96 -16.33 -14.49
C GLY A 173 -4.89 -15.49 -13.78
N SER A 174 -5.08 -14.18 -13.64
CA SER A 174 -4.19 -13.27 -12.90
C SER A 174 -4.76 -12.92 -11.54
N SER A 175 -3.89 -12.48 -10.62
CA SER A 175 -4.32 -12.01 -9.30
C SER A 175 -3.66 -10.70 -8.94
N VAL A 176 -4.31 -9.95 -8.07
CA VAL A 176 -3.83 -8.67 -7.58
C VAL A 176 -4.23 -8.44 -6.13
N TYR A 177 -3.35 -7.76 -5.41
CA TYR A 177 -3.53 -7.37 -4.01
C TYR A 177 -3.11 -5.92 -3.85
N LEU A 178 -3.99 -5.13 -3.23
CA LEU A 178 -3.74 -3.73 -2.87
C LEU A 178 -3.38 -3.64 -1.39
N TYR A 179 -2.31 -2.91 -1.10
CA TYR A 179 -1.85 -2.62 0.25
C TYR A 179 -1.68 -1.12 0.44
N ILE A 180 -1.88 -0.66 1.67
CA ILE A 180 -1.63 0.73 2.06
C ILE A 180 -0.20 0.88 2.56
N GLY A 181 0.43 2.03 2.33
CA GLY A 181 1.82 2.30 2.69
C GLY A 181 2.78 1.99 1.56
N TYR A 182 3.90 1.33 1.85
CA TYR A 182 4.96 1.03 0.89
C TYR A 182 5.47 -0.41 1.05
N PRO A 183 5.95 -1.04 -0.03
CA PRO A 183 6.43 -2.43 0.02
C PRO A 183 7.79 -2.52 0.70
N GLY A 184 7.94 -3.50 1.58
CA GLY A 184 9.23 -3.91 2.13
C GLY A 184 9.85 -5.08 1.34
N ASP A 185 11.07 -5.49 1.73
CA ASP A 185 11.68 -6.70 1.15
C ASP A 185 11.08 -8.00 1.72
N GLN A 186 10.44 -7.91 2.89
CA GLN A 186 9.81 -9.05 3.54
C GLN A 186 8.44 -9.36 2.93
N PRO A 187 7.99 -10.62 2.99
CA PRO A 187 6.63 -10.97 2.63
C PRO A 187 5.62 -10.22 3.50
N GLU A 188 4.52 -9.83 2.86
CA GLU A 188 3.40 -9.14 3.46
C GLU A 188 2.69 -10.07 4.43
N GLU A 189 2.20 -9.48 5.53
CA GLU A 189 1.43 -10.24 6.50
C GLU A 189 0.19 -10.86 5.84
N GLN A 190 -0.13 -12.09 6.23
CA GLN A 190 -1.27 -12.79 5.68
C GLN A 190 -2.56 -11.98 5.93
N ASN A 191 -3.38 -11.82 4.89
CA ASN A 191 -4.65 -11.08 4.96
C ASN A 191 -4.52 -9.60 5.38
N SER A 192 -3.38 -8.96 5.10
CA SER A 192 -3.15 -7.52 5.34
C SER A 192 -3.50 -6.62 4.14
N HIS A 193 -3.87 -7.20 2.99
CA HIS A 193 -4.33 -6.44 1.83
C HIS A 193 -5.71 -5.84 2.12
N VAL A 194 -5.97 -4.66 1.55
CA VAL A 194 -7.27 -3.97 1.68
C VAL A 194 -8.22 -4.30 0.54
N PHE A 195 -7.69 -4.74 -0.61
CA PHE A 195 -8.46 -5.19 -1.76
C PHE A 195 -7.72 -6.32 -2.47
N SER A 196 -8.45 -7.29 -3.00
CA SER A 196 -7.91 -8.32 -3.88
C SER A 196 -8.88 -8.75 -4.96
N ASN A 197 -8.36 -9.15 -6.12
CA ASN A 197 -9.14 -9.85 -7.14
C ASN A 197 -8.26 -10.94 -7.76
N PRO A 198 -8.59 -12.24 -7.66
CA PRO A 198 -9.75 -12.82 -6.96
C PRO A 198 -9.83 -12.42 -5.49
N MET A 199 -11.06 -12.27 -5.00
CA MET A 199 -11.37 -11.93 -3.61
C MET A 199 -11.58 -13.21 -2.81
N LYS A 200 -11.01 -13.28 -1.61
CA LYS A 200 -11.23 -14.41 -0.71
C LYS A 200 -12.56 -14.26 0.02
N PHE A 201 -13.45 -15.23 -0.16
CA PHE A 201 -14.78 -15.26 0.44
C PHE A 201 -15.24 -16.72 0.65
N ASN A 202 -15.74 -17.06 1.85
CA ASN A 202 -16.17 -18.42 2.24
C ASN A 202 -15.10 -19.50 1.99
N GLY A 203 -13.82 -19.16 2.24
CA GLY A 203 -12.70 -20.08 2.05
C GLY A 203 -12.31 -20.33 0.60
N SER A 204 -12.98 -19.69 -0.35
CA SER A 204 -12.72 -19.80 -1.79
C SER A 204 -12.23 -18.47 -2.37
N ASP A 205 -11.42 -18.55 -3.42
CA ASP A 205 -11.01 -17.38 -4.20
C ASP A 205 -12.01 -17.16 -5.33
N VAL A 206 -12.70 -16.03 -5.30
CA VAL A 206 -13.81 -15.67 -6.20
C VAL A 206 -13.35 -14.54 -7.10
N PHE A 207 -13.23 -14.82 -8.41
CA PHE A 207 -12.89 -13.79 -9.38
C PHE A 207 -14.10 -12.93 -9.73
N PHE A 208 -13.92 -11.61 -9.69
CA PHE A 208 -14.93 -10.65 -10.12
C PHE A 208 -14.50 -10.00 -11.45
N PRO A 209 -15.27 -10.21 -12.54
CA PRO A 209 -14.94 -9.64 -13.85
C PRO A 209 -15.18 -8.13 -13.92
N ASN A 210 -16.03 -7.58 -13.04
CA ASN A 210 -16.30 -6.16 -12.95
C ASN A 210 -15.79 -5.62 -11.62
N VAL A 211 -14.92 -4.61 -11.67
CA VAL A 211 -14.49 -3.85 -10.51
C VAL A 211 -15.01 -2.42 -10.65
N GLU A 212 -15.80 -1.98 -9.68
CA GLU A 212 -16.36 -0.63 -9.66
C GLU A 212 -15.25 0.42 -9.57
N LYS A 213 -15.51 1.63 -10.09
CA LYS A 213 -14.63 2.77 -9.83
C LYS A 213 -14.56 3.01 -8.32
N PHE A 214 -13.37 3.21 -7.78
CA PHE A 214 -13.18 3.55 -6.37
C PHE A 214 -12.13 4.63 -6.18
N ALA A 215 -12.13 5.24 -5.00
CA ALA A 215 -11.15 6.22 -4.59
C ALA A 215 -10.28 5.69 -3.44
N LEU A 216 -9.04 6.15 -3.40
CA LEU A 216 -8.08 6.00 -2.32
C LEU A 216 -7.67 7.39 -1.84
N THR A 217 -7.40 7.52 -0.55
CA THR A 217 -7.03 8.81 0.08
C THR A 217 -5.62 8.82 0.65
N ASP A 218 -4.93 7.69 0.56
CA ASP A 218 -3.62 7.47 1.14
C ASP A 218 -2.50 8.18 0.39
N VAL A 219 -1.48 8.59 1.16
CA VAL A 219 -0.24 9.17 0.64
C VAL A 219 0.55 8.15 -0.18
N SER A 220 0.51 6.89 0.22
CA SER A 220 1.07 5.82 -0.57
C SER A 220 0.25 4.53 -0.43
N PHE A 221 0.22 3.80 -1.53
CA PHE A 221 -0.36 2.47 -1.63
C PHE A 221 0.35 1.72 -2.73
N TYR A 222 0.30 0.39 -2.71
CA TYR A 222 0.95 -0.40 -3.74
C TYR A 222 0.13 -1.62 -4.12
N PHE A 223 0.30 -2.02 -5.39
CA PHE A 223 -0.25 -3.25 -5.91
C PHE A 223 0.86 -4.30 -6.04
N ARG A 224 0.56 -5.52 -5.59
CA ARG A 224 1.26 -6.74 -6.03
C ARG A 224 0.38 -7.47 -7.02
N THR A 225 0.89 -7.70 -8.22
CA THR A 225 0.17 -8.41 -9.27
C THR A 225 0.91 -9.67 -9.66
N PHE A 226 0.17 -10.72 -9.98
CA PHE A 226 0.73 -11.99 -10.41
C PHE A 226 0.16 -12.41 -11.76
N LYS A 227 0.99 -13.02 -12.61
CA LYS A 227 0.61 -13.48 -13.95
C LYS A 227 0.00 -12.38 -14.83
N GLY A 228 0.61 -11.21 -14.85
CA GLY A 228 0.25 -10.11 -15.75
C GLY A 228 -0.86 -9.17 -15.27
N GLY A 229 -1.36 -9.32 -14.04
CA GLY A 229 -2.17 -8.31 -13.33
C GLY A 229 -3.43 -7.77 -14.05
N PRO A 230 -4.01 -6.67 -13.54
CA PRO A 230 -5.13 -5.94 -14.14
C PRO A 230 -4.67 -4.66 -14.83
N ASN A 231 -5.22 -4.32 -16.00
CA ASN A 231 -5.12 -2.95 -16.51
C ASN A 231 -6.08 -2.05 -15.74
N PHE A 232 -5.68 -0.81 -15.45
CA PHE A 232 -6.56 0.19 -14.87
C PHE A 232 -6.02 1.60 -15.13
N LYS A 233 -6.93 2.57 -15.05
CA LYS A 233 -6.64 3.99 -15.07
C LYS A 233 -6.59 4.56 -13.66
N VAL A 234 -5.57 5.35 -13.39
CA VAL A 234 -5.40 6.13 -12.17
C VAL A 234 -5.57 7.60 -12.53
N ASP A 235 -6.46 8.29 -11.83
CA ASP A 235 -6.68 9.73 -12.02
C ASP A 235 -6.69 10.45 -10.66
N PRO A 236 -6.04 11.61 -10.53
CA PRO A 236 -6.22 12.46 -9.36
C PRO A 236 -7.69 12.89 -9.29
N GLY A 237 -8.30 12.70 -8.13
CA GLY A 237 -9.71 13.02 -7.93
C GLY A 237 -10.40 12.17 -6.90
N PHE A 238 -11.59 12.62 -6.53
CA PHE A 238 -12.47 11.94 -5.59
C PHE A 238 -13.58 11.20 -6.34
N PHE A 239 -14.02 10.07 -5.78
CA PHE A 239 -15.21 9.37 -6.21
C PHE A 239 -16.14 9.16 -5.01
N ASN A 240 -17.36 9.70 -5.10
CA ASN A 240 -18.36 9.46 -4.08
C ASN A 240 -19.07 8.13 -4.34
N VAL A 241 -18.89 7.17 -3.45
CA VAL A 241 -19.58 5.88 -3.52
C VAL A 241 -21.04 5.98 -3.05
N ASP A 242 -21.39 7.01 -2.25
CA ASP A 242 -22.75 7.18 -1.72
C ASP A 242 -23.74 7.57 -2.83
N GLY A 243 -24.86 6.86 -2.90
CA GLY A 243 -25.89 6.98 -3.93
C GLY A 243 -25.53 6.30 -5.26
N SER A 244 -24.36 5.67 -5.37
CA SER A 244 -23.97 4.94 -6.60
C SER A 244 -24.83 3.70 -6.85
N VAL A 245 -24.71 3.14 -8.06
CA VAL A 245 -25.35 1.87 -8.46
C VAL A 245 -24.26 0.95 -8.99
N THR A 246 -24.25 -0.32 -8.59
CA THR A 246 -23.33 -1.30 -9.18
C THR A 246 -23.57 -1.45 -10.68
N THR A 247 -22.50 -1.61 -11.44
CA THR A 247 -22.52 -1.64 -12.91
C THR A 247 -22.83 -3.02 -13.49
N ALA A 248 -22.75 -4.08 -12.66
CA ALA A 248 -23.05 -5.45 -13.07
C ALA A 248 -23.68 -6.28 -11.94
N TYR A 249 -24.30 -7.41 -12.31
CA TYR A 249 -24.88 -8.39 -11.37
C TYR A 249 -23.82 -9.20 -10.61
N THR A 250 -22.60 -9.25 -11.14
CA THR A 250 -21.43 -9.81 -10.47
C THR A 250 -20.30 -8.79 -10.52
N THR A 251 -20.03 -8.17 -9.39
CA THR A 251 -19.06 -7.09 -9.25
C THR A 251 -18.45 -7.03 -7.85
N THR A 252 -17.26 -6.43 -7.74
CA THR A 252 -16.69 -5.97 -6.47
C THR A 252 -16.38 -4.48 -6.57
N GLY A 253 -16.44 -3.79 -5.44
CA GLY A 253 -15.99 -2.42 -5.36
C GLY A 253 -15.33 -2.16 -4.03
N PHE A 254 -14.89 -0.92 -3.83
CA PHE A 254 -14.07 -0.56 -2.69
C PHE A 254 -14.45 0.81 -2.15
N TYR A 255 -14.38 0.94 -0.83
CA TYR A 255 -14.56 2.18 -0.10
C TYR A 255 -13.50 2.30 0.98
N SER A 256 -12.79 3.43 1.00
CA SER A 256 -11.88 3.83 2.07
C SER A 256 -12.43 5.03 2.83
N LYS A 257 -12.32 5.00 4.15
CA LYS A 257 -12.53 6.17 5.01
C LYS A 257 -11.19 6.56 5.66
N PRO A 258 -10.62 7.74 5.37
CA PRO A 258 -9.42 8.22 6.03
C PRO A 258 -9.66 8.68 7.48
N VAL A 259 -8.55 8.82 8.20
CA VAL A 259 -8.51 9.50 9.51
C VAL A 259 -9.01 10.95 9.36
N GLY A 260 -9.78 11.40 10.33
CA GLY A 260 -10.32 12.76 10.39
C GLY A 260 -11.70 12.92 9.73
N GLU A 261 -12.09 12.03 8.80
CA GLU A 261 -13.43 12.06 8.19
C GLU A 261 -14.49 11.76 9.25
N ALA A 262 -15.62 12.48 9.17
CA ALA A 262 -16.75 12.27 10.06
C ALA A 262 -17.40 10.90 9.85
N ASP A 263 -18.06 10.41 10.89
CA ASP A 263 -18.93 9.23 10.77
C ASP A 263 -20.03 9.51 9.75
N SER A 264 -20.26 8.53 8.88
CA SER A 264 -21.28 8.60 7.84
C SER A 264 -21.79 7.21 7.45
N THR A 265 -22.93 7.20 6.79
CA THR A 265 -23.49 6.05 6.10
C THR A 265 -23.36 6.28 4.61
N LYS A 266 -22.73 5.35 3.90
CA LYS A 266 -22.71 5.32 2.44
C LYS A 266 -23.69 4.26 1.97
N THR A 267 -24.64 4.63 1.11
CA THR A 267 -25.64 3.73 0.53
C THR A 267 -25.30 3.45 -0.93
N ILE A 268 -25.18 2.18 -1.29
CA ILE A 268 -24.92 1.75 -2.66
C ILE A 268 -26.12 0.95 -3.12
N ASN A 269 -26.64 1.27 -4.30
CA ASN A 269 -27.72 0.52 -4.92
C ASN A 269 -27.15 -0.68 -5.69
N THR A 270 -27.88 -1.78 -5.66
CA THR A 270 -27.45 -3.01 -6.30
C THR A 270 -28.20 -3.22 -7.60
N SER A 271 -27.47 -3.33 -8.71
CA SER A 271 -27.99 -3.98 -9.91
C SER A 271 -28.27 -5.44 -9.61
N ARG A 272 -29.53 -5.87 -9.73
CA ARG A 272 -29.98 -7.25 -9.50
C ARG A 272 -31.09 -7.65 -10.46
N ASP A 273 -31.14 -8.94 -10.81
CA ASP A 273 -32.32 -9.56 -11.40
C ASP A 273 -32.98 -10.45 -10.35
N THR A 274 -34.20 -10.08 -9.92
CA THR A 274 -34.95 -10.78 -8.87
C THR A 274 -35.35 -12.21 -9.25
N LYS A 275 -35.16 -12.63 -10.50
CA LYS A 275 -35.35 -14.03 -10.92
C LYS A 275 -34.23 -14.95 -10.47
N TYR A 276 -33.07 -14.40 -10.09
CA TYR A 276 -31.89 -15.16 -9.70
C TYR A 276 -31.51 -14.88 -8.24
N SER A 277 -31.00 -15.91 -7.57
CA SER A 277 -30.40 -15.78 -6.23
C SER A 277 -28.92 -15.38 -6.32
N GLY A 278 -28.33 -15.06 -5.18
CA GLY A 278 -26.89 -14.86 -5.08
C GLY A 278 -26.46 -14.34 -3.72
N PHE A 279 -25.30 -13.69 -3.68
CA PHE A 279 -24.62 -13.31 -2.45
C PHE A 279 -24.21 -11.85 -2.49
N THR A 280 -24.23 -11.21 -1.32
CA THR A 280 -23.60 -9.91 -1.10
C THR A 280 -22.78 -9.97 0.16
N GLY A 281 -21.78 -9.10 0.27
CA GLY A 281 -20.93 -9.08 1.44
C GLY A 281 -19.77 -8.12 1.30
N ALA A 282 -18.85 -8.22 2.24
CA ALA A 282 -17.67 -7.40 2.27
C ALA A 282 -16.50 -8.05 3.01
N ASN A 283 -15.30 -7.63 2.62
CA ASN A 283 -14.08 -7.75 3.38
C ASN A 283 -13.77 -6.39 4.01
N ILE A 284 -13.55 -6.38 5.33
CA ILE A 284 -13.33 -5.16 6.12
C ILE A 284 -11.99 -5.28 6.84
N ILE A 285 -11.19 -4.21 6.78
CA ILE A 285 -9.93 -4.08 7.52
C ILE A 285 -9.75 -2.63 7.95
N GLY A 286 -9.19 -2.38 9.13
CA GLY A 286 -8.96 -1.01 9.58
C GLY A 286 -8.65 -0.87 11.07
N PHE A 287 -8.04 0.27 11.40
CA PHE A 287 -7.78 0.68 12.77
C PHE A 287 -8.87 1.62 13.26
N LEU A 288 -9.66 1.17 14.23
CA LEU A 288 -10.80 1.89 14.78
C LEU A 288 -10.61 2.15 16.28
N PRO A 289 -9.94 3.25 16.68
CA PRO A 289 -9.68 3.53 18.08
C PRO A 289 -10.97 3.85 18.86
N ASN A 290 -10.90 3.76 20.19
CA ASN A 290 -11.96 4.19 21.11
C ASN A 290 -13.31 3.46 20.93
N GLY A 291 -13.29 2.19 20.51
CA GLY A 291 -14.50 1.39 20.34
C GLY A 291 -15.32 1.72 19.10
N GLY A 292 -14.73 2.46 18.15
CA GLY A 292 -15.33 2.71 16.84
C GLY A 292 -15.65 1.41 16.10
N ASN A 293 -16.68 1.46 15.25
CA ASN A 293 -17.14 0.31 14.49
C ASN A 293 -17.60 0.68 13.08
N VAL A 294 -17.59 -0.34 12.23
CA VAL A 294 -18.09 -0.30 10.86
C VAL A 294 -19.14 -1.40 10.71
N THR A 295 -20.30 -1.01 10.21
CA THR A 295 -21.42 -1.90 9.95
C THR A 295 -21.66 -1.98 8.45
N TYR A 296 -21.62 -3.21 7.90
CA TYR A 296 -22.15 -3.49 6.56
C TYR A 296 -23.58 -4.00 6.72
N THR A 297 -24.54 -3.47 5.96
CA THR A 297 -25.93 -3.92 6.00
C THR A 297 -26.50 -4.01 4.60
N GLU A 298 -26.99 -5.19 4.22
CA GLU A 298 -27.79 -5.40 3.02
C GLU A 298 -29.27 -5.15 3.34
N TYR A 299 -30.00 -4.50 2.41
CA TYR A 299 -31.42 -4.16 2.54
C TYR A 299 -32.22 -4.60 1.31
N ASP A 300 -33.37 -5.22 1.55
CA ASP A 300 -34.43 -5.47 0.56
C ASP A 300 -35.80 -5.06 1.13
N GLY A 301 -36.21 -3.82 0.83
CA GLY A 301 -37.33 -3.18 1.52
C GLY A 301 -37.08 -3.08 3.04
N ASP A 302 -37.99 -3.63 3.84
CA ASP A 302 -37.87 -3.65 5.30
C ASP A 302 -36.95 -4.78 5.83
N SER A 303 -36.65 -5.77 4.98
CA SER A 303 -35.76 -6.89 5.34
C SER A 303 -34.31 -6.47 5.24
N HIS A 304 -33.47 -6.91 6.19
CA HIS A 304 -32.05 -6.59 6.17
C HIS A 304 -31.19 -7.64 6.86
N HIS A 305 -29.93 -7.73 6.43
CA HIS A 305 -28.89 -8.53 7.06
C HIS A 305 -27.68 -7.65 7.32
N SER A 306 -27.20 -7.64 8.56
CA SER A 306 -26.12 -6.75 8.98
C SER A 306 -25.01 -7.48 9.70
N TYR A 307 -23.80 -6.96 9.59
CA TYR A 307 -22.69 -7.31 10.45
C TYR A 307 -21.90 -6.08 10.87
N THR A 308 -21.45 -6.06 12.12
CA THR A 308 -20.66 -4.96 12.68
C THR A 308 -19.29 -5.46 13.12
N VAL A 309 -18.25 -4.80 12.63
CA VAL A 309 -16.85 -5.08 12.97
C VAL A 309 -16.29 -3.91 13.78
N GLN A 310 -15.48 -4.20 14.79
CA GLN A 310 -14.63 -3.21 15.47
C GLN A 310 -13.25 -3.17 14.80
N SER A 311 -12.24 -2.58 15.45
CA SER A 311 -10.88 -2.55 14.90
C SER A 311 -10.38 -3.95 14.57
N VAL A 312 -9.89 -4.13 13.34
CA VAL A 312 -9.35 -5.40 12.84
C VAL A 312 -8.08 -5.12 12.04
N ASN A 313 -6.97 -5.72 12.47
CA ASN A 313 -5.66 -5.60 11.80
C ASN A 313 -5.46 -6.63 10.67
N GLN A 314 -6.46 -7.48 10.43
CA GLN A 314 -6.50 -8.46 9.36
C GLN A 314 -7.88 -8.43 8.71
N LEU A 315 -7.95 -8.86 7.47
CA LEU A 315 -9.17 -8.91 6.69
C LEU A 315 -10.25 -9.76 7.39
N PHE A 316 -11.37 -9.12 7.68
CA PHE A 316 -12.58 -9.75 8.20
C PHE A 316 -13.62 -9.88 7.08
N SER A 317 -14.02 -11.11 6.76
CA SER A 317 -15.00 -11.40 5.71
C SER A 317 -16.38 -11.66 6.29
N TRP A 318 -17.41 -11.06 5.69
CA TRP A 318 -18.81 -11.38 5.95
C TRP A 318 -19.63 -11.40 4.67
N SER A 319 -20.70 -12.19 4.65
CA SER A 319 -21.67 -12.22 3.57
C SER A 319 -23.03 -12.67 4.03
N THR A 320 -24.00 -12.49 3.15
CA THR A 320 -25.34 -13.03 3.26
C THR A 320 -25.76 -13.68 1.93
N PRO A 321 -26.57 -14.75 1.92
CA PRO A 321 -27.05 -15.41 0.70
C PRO A 321 -28.22 -14.65 0.05
N PHE A 322 -28.18 -13.32 0.11
CA PHE A 322 -29.20 -12.44 -0.42
C PHE A 322 -28.53 -11.30 -1.21
N ILE A 323 -29.23 -10.86 -2.26
CA ILE A 323 -28.88 -9.66 -3.01
C ILE A 323 -29.98 -8.65 -2.76
N GLY A 324 -29.72 -7.68 -1.88
CA GLY A 324 -30.64 -6.59 -1.58
C GLY A 324 -30.78 -5.57 -2.71
N GLN A 325 -31.77 -4.68 -2.57
CA GLN A 325 -31.88 -3.49 -3.40
C GLN A 325 -30.72 -2.53 -3.15
N THR A 326 -30.23 -2.48 -1.90
CA THR A 326 -29.09 -1.64 -1.51
C THR A 326 -28.23 -2.36 -0.49
N PHE A 327 -27.01 -1.89 -0.32
CA PHE A 327 -26.23 -2.14 0.89
C PHE A 327 -25.65 -0.82 1.41
N GLN A 328 -25.43 -0.79 2.72
CA GLN A 328 -24.94 0.37 3.44
C GLN A 328 -23.63 0.04 4.16
N ILE A 329 -22.70 0.99 4.12
CA ILE A 329 -21.48 0.99 4.93
C ILE A 329 -21.62 2.15 5.92
N THR A 330 -21.89 1.81 7.18
CA THR A 330 -22.10 2.78 8.26
C THR A 330 -20.90 2.78 9.19
N SER A 331 -20.42 3.96 9.54
CA SER A 331 -19.33 4.15 10.51
C SER A 331 -19.82 4.88 11.75
N ARG A 332 -19.35 4.48 12.93
CA ARG A 332 -19.63 5.15 14.22
C ARG A 332 -18.41 5.16 15.12
N GLY A 333 -18.08 6.31 15.71
CA GLY A 333 -16.92 6.48 16.57
C GLY A 333 -15.59 6.33 15.82
N THR A 334 -15.57 6.52 14.50
CA THR A 334 -14.41 6.20 13.64
C THR A 334 -13.59 7.40 13.21
N ARG A 335 -13.88 8.60 13.74
CA ARG A 335 -13.22 9.84 13.30
C ARG A 335 -11.69 9.79 13.41
N ASN A 336 -11.15 9.17 14.45
CA ASN A 336 -9.70 9.06 14.65
C ASN A 336 -9.11 7.76 14.07
N GLY A 337 -9.91 7.02 13.31
CA GLY A 337 -9.52 5.76 12.68
C GLY A 337 -9.66 5.83 11.18
N GLU A 338 -9.11 4.81 10.54
CA GLU A 338 -9.23 4.55 9.12
C GLU A 338 -9.74 3.14 8.90
N PHE A 339 -10.48 2.94 7.81
CA PHE A 339 -10.90 1.61 7.42
C PHE A 339 -11.16 1.50 5.93
N TYR A 340 -11.18 0.25 5.48
CA TYR A 340 -11.29 -0.15 4.11
C TYR A 340 -12.32 -1.26 3.99
N VAL A 341 -13.22 -1.12 3.03
CA VAL A 341 -14.30 -2.08 2.75
C VAL A 341 -14.25 -2.45 1.29
N GLN A 342 -13.84 -3.67 0.98
CA GLN A 342 -14.07 -4.27 -0.33
C GLN A 342 -15.43 -4.97 -0.29
N TYR A 343 -16.44 -4.41 -0.97
CA TYR A 343 -17.77 -5.01 -1.07
C TYR A 343 -17.92 -5.83 -2.34
N PHE A 344 -18.91 -6.72 -2.38
CA PHE A 344 -19.24 -7.46 -3.58
C PHE A 344 -20.74 -7.76 -3.70
N VAL A 345 -21.15 -7.97 -4.95
CA VAL A 345 -22.44 -8.54 -5.35
C VAL A 345 -22.13 -9.68 -6.31
N HIS A 346 -22.75 -10.84 -6.10
CA HIS A 346 -22.55 -12.02 -6.93
C HIS A 346 -23.88 -12.70 -7.21
N GLN A 347 -24.39 -12.60 -8.44
CA GLN A 347 -25.60 -13.30 -8.87
C GLN A 347 -25.27 -14.67 -9.47
N GLY A 348 -25.93 -15.71 -8.98
CA GLY A 348 -25.67 -17.11 -9.34
C GLY A 348 -25.19 -17.96 -8.15
N SER A 349 -24.90 -19.24 -8.42
CA SER A 349 -24.31 -20.11 -7.41
C SER A 349 -22.82 -19.78 -7.26
N LEU A 350 -22.28 -19.89 -6.04
CA LEU A 350 -20.83 -19.85 -5.83
C LEU A 350 -20.10 -20.96 -6.59
N SER A 351 -20.79 -22.05 -6.92
CA SER A 351 -20.27 -23.14 -7.76
C SER A 351 -20.01 -22.73 -9.21
N ASP A 352 -20.66 -21.66 -9.68
CA ASP A 352 -20.59 -21.21 -11.07
C ASP A 352 -19.43 -20.21 -11.30
N VAL A 353 -18.69 -19.88 -10.24
CA VAL A 353 -17.51 -19.01 -10.33
C VAL A 353 -16.27 -19.83 -10.64
N PRO A 354 -15.45 -19.42 -11.61
CA PRO A 354 -14.10 -19.94 -11.75
C PRO A 354 -13.33 -19.65 -10.44
N THR A 355 -13.17 -20.67 -9.60
CA THR A 355 -12.21 -20.62 -8.51
C THR A 355 -10.83 -20.77 -9.15
N THR A 356 -9.92 -19.84 -8.87
CA THR A 356 -8.51 -20.00 -9.28
C THR A 356 -7.86 -21.03 -8.36
N VAL A 357 -8.17 -22.31 -8.56
CA VAL A 357 -7.43 -23.40 -7.92
C VAL A 357 -6.00 -23.41 -8.46
N THR A 358 -5.04 -22.89 -7.70
CA THR A 358 -3.90 -23.64 -7.10
C THR A 358 -2.94 -22.61 -6.44
N PRO A 359 -2.67 -22.69 -5.13
CA PRO A 359 -1.52 -22.01 -4.53
C PRO A 359 -0.24 -22.60 -5.13
N THR A 360 0.55 -21.80 -5.83
CA THR A 360 1.96 -22.17 -6.06
C THR A 360 2.68 -22.06 -4.73
N THR A 361 2.91 -23.20 -4.08
CA THR A 361 3.99 -23.35 -3.12
C THR A 361 5.24 -22.75 -3.75
N PRO A 362 5.97 -21.83 -3.10
CA PRO A 362 7.29 -21.44 -3.54
C PRO A 362 8.15 -22.71 -3.59
N GLY A 363 8.46 -23.18 -4.80
CA GLY A 363 9.40 -24.26 -4.98
C GLY A 363 10.73 -23.80 -4.40
N VAL A 364 11.10 -24.36 -3.25
CA VAL A 364 12.46 -24.27 -2.74
C VAL A 364 13.34 -24.98 -3.78
N GLN A 365 13.99 -24.21 -4.66
CA GLN A 365 15.16 -24.70 -5.36
C GLN A 365 16.29 -24.81 -4.34
N THR A 366 16.39 -25.97 -3.68
CA THR A 366 17.65 -26.35 -3.06
C THR A 366 18.61 -26.75 -4.18
N THR A 367 19.50 -25.85 -4.57
CA THR A 367 20.74 -26.28 -5.22
C THR A 367 21.61 -26.95 -4.16
N THR A 368 21.55 -28.27 -4.12
CA THR A 368 22.49 -29.11 -3.39
C THR A 368 23.89 -28.91 -3.98
N LYS A 369 24.74 -28.12 -3.33
CA LYS A 369 26.19 -28.32 -3.44
C LYS A 369 26.62 -29.14 -2.23
N SER A 370 26.82 -30.43 -2.48
CA SER A 370 27.57 -31.30 -1.59
C SER A 370 28.99 -30.77 -1.44
N SER A 371 29.43 -30.55 -0.21
CA SER A 371 30.84 -30.62 0.18
C SER A 371 30.86 -31.02 1.65
N GLY A 372 31.45 -32.17 1.92
CA GLY A 372 31.32 -32.90 3.17
C GLY A 372 32.04 -32.27 4.37
N ALA A 373 31.53 -32.65 5.54
CA ALA A 373 32.19 -32.88 6.83
C ALA A 373 33.25 -31.86 7.31
N LEU A 374 32.94 -31.14 8.40
CA LEU A 374 33.47 -31.48 9.73
C LEU A 374 32.69 -30.75 10.85
N GLN A 375 32.47 -31.47 11.95
CA GLN A 375 31.92 -30.99 13.21
C GLN A 375 32.80 -29.88 13.83
N ILE A 376 32.20 -28.99 14.61
CA ILE A 376 32.53 -28.76 16.03
C ILE A 376 31.40 -27.92 16.66
N LEU A 377 30.77 -28.51 17.68
CA LEU A 377 29.80 -27.90 18.58
C LEU A 377 30.59 -27.20 19.69
N ILE A 378 30.47 -25.88 19.85
CA ILE A 378 30.91 -25.20 21.08
C ILE A 378 29.74 -24.38 21.61
N SER A 379 29.05 -24.96 22.59
CA SER A 379 28.14 -24.28 23.48
C SER A 379 28.96 -23.58 24.57
N PHE A 380 28.83 -22.26 24.71
CA PHE A 380 29.29 -21.56 25.90
C PHE A 380 28.11 -21.27 26.83
N VAL A 381 27.97 -22.14 27.83
CA VAL A 381 27.37 -21.81 29.12
C VAL A 381 28.51 -21.25 29.98
N VAL A 382 28.40 -20.00 30.43
CA VAL A 382 29.25 -19.50 31.52
C VAL A 382 28.34 -19.07 32.66
N SER A 383 28.19 -19.98 33.61
CA SER A 383 27.68 -19.71 34.94
C SER A 383 28.70 -18.92 35.76
N MET A 384 28.17 -17.98 36.54
CA MET A 384 28.77 -17.40 37.74
C MET A 384 29.59 -18.40 38.54
N PHE A 385 30.81 -18.03 38.95
CA PHE A 385 31.30 -18.28 40.30
C PHE A 385 32.40 -17.27 40.65
N LEU A 386 32.07 -16.37 41.59
CA LEU A 386 33.03 -15.70 42.48
C LEU A 386 33.52 -16.73 43.54
N ILE A 387 34.66 -16.44 44.16
CA ILE A 387 35.39 -17.11 45.28
C ILE A 387 36.73 -17.65 44.75
N GLY A 388 37.91 -17.24 45.19
CA GLY A 388 38.37 -16.33 46.25
C GLY A 388 39.90 -16.34 46.28
N PHE A 389 40.46 -15.36 47.00
CA PHE A 389 41.88 -14.97 47.16
C PHE A 389 42.48 -14.04 46.09
#